data_AF-A0A920C769-F1
#
_entry.id   AF-A0A920C769-F1
#
_cell.length_a   1.000
_cell.length_b   1.000
_cell.length_c   1.000
_cell.angle_alpha   90.00
_cell.angle_beta   90.00
_cell.angle_gamma   90.00
#
_symmetry.space_group_name_H-M   'P 1'
#
loop_
_entity.id
_entity.type
_entity.pdbx_description
1 polymer ?
#
loop_
_entity_poly.entity_id
_entity_poly.type
_entity_poly.pdbx_seq_one_letter_code
_entity_poly.pdbx_strand_id
1 'polypeptide(L)'
;MSNIKLYDPDMLLIHVEGQTEIYNRELEELKELQKKQQDKLLETIKLYKPIMKKIYENDFLFTHPTLNYQTSKGPILGYDKDNNSLITYDITREVIVSVNLYDHEEKGYRIAKLVENGFYNDAITGIKYIGVMIDNYLSSLKDDISKAKSELENS
;
A
#
# COMPACT_ATOMS: atom_id res chain seq x y z
N MET A 1 -8.10 -9.46 39.12
CA MET A 1 -9.00 -8.68 38.26
C MET A 1 -10.03 -8.01 39.17
N SER A 2 -9.82 -6.74 39.49
CA SER A 2 -10.67 -5.99 40.42
C SER A 2 -11.94 -5.51 39.68
N ASN A 3 -13.09 -6.05 40.04
CA ASN A 3 -14.40 -5.49 39.71
C ASN A 3 -14.55 -4.18 40.50
N ILE A 4 -14.14 -3.06 39.89
CA ILE A 4 -14.50 -1.74 40.40
C ILE A 4 -16.03 -1.65 40.33
N LYS A 5 -16.69 -1.55 41.48
CA LYS A 5 -18.11 -1.17 41.55
C LYS A 5 -18.22 0.29 41.09
N LEU A 6 -18.32 0.47 39.77
CA LEU A 6 -18.54 1.75 39.08
C LEU A 6 -19.96 2.27 39.41
N TYR A 7 -20.15 2.84 40.60
CA TYR A 7 -21.39 3.51 40.99
C TYR A 7 -21.16 4.85 41.71
N ASP A 8 -19.90 5.24 41.93
CA ASP A 8 -19.52 6.55 42.48
C ASP A 8 -19.07 7.47 41.32
N PRO A 9 -19.77 8.59 41.06
CA PRO A 9 -19.40 9.56 40.03
C PRO A 9 -17.96 10.07 40.14
N ASP A 10 -17.41 10.22 41.34
CA ASP A 10 -16.06 10.75 41.53
C ASP A 10 -14.99 9.72 41.11
N MET A 11 -15.23 8.44 41.42
CA MET A 11 -14.36 7.34 40.98
C MET A 11 -14.45 7.12 39.47
N LEU A 12 -15.62 7.34 38.87
CA LEU A 12 -15.80 7.33 37.42
C LEU A 12 -15.01 8.45 36.76
N LEU A 13 -15.05 9.67 37.32
CA LEU A 13 -14.30 10.81 36.80
C LEU A 13 -12.80 10.56 36.81
N ILE A 14 -12.24 10.11 37.94
CA ILE A 14 -10.80 9.77 38.05
C ILE A 14 -10.40 8.69 37.04
N HIS A 15 -11.24 7.67 36.85
CA HIS A 15 -10.98 6.62 35.87
C HIS A 15 -10.95 7.16 34.43
N VAL A 16 -11.93 8.00 34.08
CA VAL A 16 -12.00 8.63 32.75
C VAL A 16 -10.80 9.53 32.53
N GLU A 17 -10.42 10.38 33.49
CA GLU A 17 -9.26 11.25 33.41
C GLU A 17 -7.97 10.44 33.17
N GLY A 18 -7.76 9.38 33.95
CA GLY A 18 -6.59 8.49 33.76
C GLY A 18 -6.58 7.80 32.39
N GLN A 19 -7.74 7.36 31.89
CA GLN A 19 -7.85 6.79 30.54
C GLN A 19 -7.60 7.84 29.44
N THR A 20 -8.07 9.07 29.63
CA THR A 20 -7.82 10.19 28.70
C THR A 20 -6.33 10.53 28.62
N GLU A 21 -5.63 10.57 29.74
CA GLU A 21 -4.18 10.81 29.75
C GLU A 21 -3.41 9.71 29.00
N ILE A 22 -3.75 8.44 29.24
CA ILE A 22 -3.16 7.31 28.51
C ILE A 22 -3.46 7.44 27.01
N TYR A 23 -4.73 7.63 26.64
CA TYR A 23 -5.15 7.79 25.26
C TYR A 23 -4.36 8.89 24.53
N ASN A 24 -4.21 10.06 25.15
CA ASN A 24 -3.49 11.18 24.56
C ASN A 24 -2.01 10.85 24.34
N ARG A 25 -1.36 10.16 25.29
CA ARG A 25 0.03 9.73 25.15
C ARG A 25 0.21 8.73 23.99
N GLU A 26 -0.62 7.70 23.94
CA GLU A 26 -0.56 6.69 22.86
C GLU A 26 -0.87 7.31 21.49
N LEU A 27 -1.78 8.30 21.44
CA LEU A 27 -2.09 9.04 20.21
C LEU A 27 -0.90 9.85 19.69
N GLU A 28 -0.15 10.51 20.58
CA GLU A 28 1.07 11.23 20.18
C GLU A 28 2.17 10.27 19.70
N GLU A 29 2.36 9.14 20.37
CA GLU A 29 3.29 8.11 19.90
C GLU A 29 2.92 7.57 18.52
N LEU A 30 1.63 7.30 18.29
CA LEU A 30 1.13 6.87 16.98
C LEU A 30 1.43 7.92 15.90
N LYS A 31 1.19 9.21 16.15
CA LYS A 31 1.48 10.28 15.18
C LYS A 31 2.97 10.34 14.82
N GLU A 32 3.85 10.20 15.80
CA GLU A 32 5.30 10.18 15.56
C GLU A 32 5.73 8.95 14.73
N LEU A 33 5.14 7.78 14.99
CA LEU A 33 5.38 6.58 14.18
C LEU A 33 4.86 6.74 12.75
N GLN A 34 3.66 7.29 12.57
CA GLN A 34 3.09 7.55 11.26
C GLN A 34 3.94 8.55 10.46
N LYS A 35 4.50 9.57 11.11
CA LYS A 35 5.43 10.50 10.47
C LYS A 35 6.69 9.79 9.97
N LYS A 36 7.31 8.95 10.81
CA LYS A 36 8.48 8.13 10.41
C LYS A 36 8.15 7.19 9.24
N GLN A 37 6.95 6.61 9.23
CA GLN A 37 6.48 5.78 8.13
C GLN A 37 6.32 6.58 6.83
N GLN A 38 5.78 7.79 6.88
CA GLN A 38 5.68 8.69 5.72
C GLN A 38 7.06 9.02 5.14
N ASP A 39 8.01 9.42 5.99
CA ASP A 39 9.37 9.74 5.58
C ASP A 39 10.04 8.51 4.92
N LYS A 40 9.90 7.33 5.55
CA LYS A 40 10.48 6.09 5.03
C LYS A 40 9.88 5.69 3.69
N LEU A 41 8.58 5.91 3.50
CA LEU A 41 7.91 5.63 2.24
C LEU A 41 8.38 6.58 1.13
N LEU A 42 8.55 7.87 1.41
CA LEU A 42 9.13 8.83 0.46
C LEU A 42 10.56 8.47 0.04
N GLU A 43 11.40 8.11 1.01
CA GLU A 43 12.75 7.62 0.74
C GLU A 43 12.73 6.39 -0.19
N THR A 44 11.82 5.45 0.09
CA THR A 44 11.69 4.21 -0.67
C THR A 44 11.22 4.48 -2.10
N ILE A 45 10.22 5.36 -2.30
CA ILE A 45 9.78 5.81 -3.62
C ILE A 45 10.96 6.42 -4.39
N LYS A 46 11.70 7.32 -3.76
CA LYS A 46 12.86 7.99 -4.37
C LYS A 46 13.94 6.98 -4.80
N LEU A 47 14.25 6.01 -3.94
CA LEU A 47 15.24 4.97 -4.19
C LEU A 47 14.86 4.09 -5.39
N TYR A 48 13.60 3.69 -5.49
CA TYR A 48 13.12 2.77 -6.52
C TYR A 48 12.66 3.46 -7.81
N LYS A 49 12.55 4.80 -7.82
CA LYS A 49 12.10 5.60 -8.97
C LYS A 49 12.80 5.27 -10.30
N PRO A 50 14.13 5.08 -10.37
CA PRO A 50 14.78 4.70 -11.62
C PRO A 50 14.30 3.36 -12.18
N ILE A 51 14.05 2.39 -11.29
CA ILE A 51 13.57 1.05 -11.67
C ILE A 51 12.11 1.14 -12.13
N MET A 52 11.27 1.89 -11.39
CA MET A 52 9.88 2.17 -11.79
C MET A 52 9.82 2.76 -13.21
N LYS A 53 10.65 3.77 -13.48
CA LYS A 53 10.72 4.38 -14.82
C LYS A 53 11.09 3.36 -15.88
N LYS A 54 12.06 2.48 -15.60
CA LYS A 54 12.47 1.47 -16.58
C LYS A 54 11.36 0.46 -16.87
N ILE A 55 10.60 0.03 -15.86
CA ILE A 55 9.44 -0.85 -16.06
C ILE A 55 8.38 -0.14 -16.91
N TYR A 56 8.06 1.12 -16.58
CA TYR A 56 7.08 1.93 -17.31
C TYR A 56 7.48 2.15 -18.78
N GLU A 57 8.74 2.48 -19.06
CA GLU A 57 9.27 2.70 -20.42
C GLU A 57 9.23 1.45 -21.31
N ASN A 58 9.11 0.26 -20.73
CA ASN A 58 9.03 -1.01 -21.46
C ASN A 58 7.61 -1.57 -21.49
N ASP A 59 6.60 -0.74 -21.18
CA ASP A 59 5.17 -1.08 -21.20
C ASP A 59 4.81 -2.29 -20.31
N PHE A 60 5.63 -2.60 -19.30
CA PHE A 60 5.30 -3.63 -18.33
C PHE A 60 4.24 -3.12 -17.35
N LEU A 61 3.24 -3.96 -17.08
CA LEU A 61 2.27 -3.68 -16.04
C LEU A 61 2.91 -3.82 -14.66
N PHE A 62 2.51 -2.97 -13.71
CA PHE A 62 2.85 -3.09 -12.31
C PHE A 62 1.83 -3.97 -11.61
N THR A 63 2.32 -4.96 -10.88
CA THR A 63 1.53 -5.89 -10.07
C THR A 63 1.94 -5.81 -8.60
N HIS A 64 1.16 -6.46 -7.73
CA HIS A 64 1.45 -6.58 -6.30
C HIS A 64 1.49 -8.07 -5.91
N PRO A 65 2.37 -8.50 -4.99
CA PRO A 65 2.50 -9.91 -4.64
C PRO A 65 1.27 -10.48 -3.92
N THR A 66 0.48 -9.63 -3.26
CA THR A 66 -0.70 -10.04 -2.47
C THR A 66 -2.01 -9.42 -2.94
N LEU A 67 -1.96 -8.47 -3.87
CA LEU A 67 -3.16 -7.82 -4.39
C LEU A 67 -3.30 -8.23 -5.87
N ASN A 68 -4.42 -8.87 -6.21
CA ASN A 68 -4.70 -9.35 -7.56
C ASN A 68 -5.17 -8.22 -8.49
N TYR A 69 -4.34 -7.18 -8.61
CA TYR A 69 -4.56 -6.05 -9.50
C TYR A 69 -3.29 -5.76 -10.29
N GLN A 70 -3.49 -5.13 -11.45
CA GLN A 70 -2.41 -4.67 -12.31
C GLN A 70 -2.71 -3.26 -12.81
N THR A 71 -1.67 -2.48 -13.08
CA THR A 71 -1.81 -1.10 -13.56
C THR A 71 -0.61 -0.72 -14.42
N SER A 72 -0.81 0.14 -15.42
CA SER A 72 0.28 0.71 -16.22
C SER A 72 0.89 1.97 -15.61
N LYS A 73 0.31 2.53 -14.53
CA LYS A 73 0.70 3.85 -14.00
C LYS A 73 1.93 3.81 -13.09
N GLY A 74 2.12 2.70 -12.36
CA GLY A 74 3.19 2.53 -11.39
C GLY A 74 2.81 1.59 -10.25
N PRO A 75 3.66 1.43 -9.22
CA PRO A 75 3.45 0.44 -8.18
C PRO A 75 2.13 0.64 -7.44
N ILE A 76 1.47 -0.48 -7.17
CA ILE A 76 0.29 -0.55 -6.31
C ILE A 76 0.75 -0.37 -4.87
N LEU A 77 0.14 0.57 -4.16
CA LEU A 77 0.48 0.92 -2.79
C LEU A 77 -0.55 0.48 -1.76
N GLY A 78 -1.72 0.03 -2.20
CA GLY A 78 -2.79 -0.42 -1.32
C GLY A 78 -4.11 -0.59 -2.07
N TYR A 79 -5.07 -1.21 -1.40
CA TYR A 79 -6.43 -1.37 -1.90
C TYR A 79 -7.43 -1.06 -0.79
N ASP A 80 -8.21 0.01 -1.00
CA ASP A 80 -9.31 0.41 -0.12
C ASP A 80 -10.56 -0.36 -0.52
N LYS A 81 -10.90 -1.38 0.28
CA LYS A 81 -12.05 -2.26 0.04
C LYS A 81 -13.38 -1.53 0.18
N ASP A 82 -13.46 -0.57 1.10
CA ASP A 82 -14.72 0.10 1.43
C ASP A 82 -15.16 1.00 0.27
N ASN A 83 -14.19 1.63 -0.40
CA ASN A 83 -14.44 2.48 -1.57
C ASN A 83 -14.20 1.78 -2.92
N ASN A 84 -13.78 0.50 -2.90
CA ASN A 84 -13.32 -0.26 -4.06
C ASN A 84 -12.28 0.52 -4.89
N SER A 85 -11.27 1.07 -4.21
CA SER A 85 -10.28 1.93 -4.84
C SER A 85 -8.87 1.38 -4.74
N LEU A 86 -8.18 1.32 -5.87
CA LEU A 86 -6.77 0.96 -5.95
C LEU A 86 -5.91 2.21 -5.74
N ILE A 87 -4.94 2.14 -4.83
CA ILE A 87 -4.01 3.24 -4.56
C ILE A 87 -2.70 2.93 -5.27
N THR A 88 -2.21 3.85 -6.10
CA THR A 88 -1.01 3.63 -6.93
C THR A 88 -0.12 4.86 -6.93
N TYR A 89 1.20 4.68 -7.06
CA TYR A 89 2.09 5.79 -7.40
C TYR A 89 2.06 6.00 -8.92
N ASP A 90 1.61 7.16 -9.38
CA ASP A 90 1.65 7.55 -10.78
C ASP A 90 3.06 8.07 -11.12
N ILE A 91 3.76 7.33 -11.98
CA ILE A 91 5.15 7.62 -12.35
C ILE A 91 5.25 8.89 -13.21
N THR A 92 4.25 9.16 -14.04
CA THR A 92 4.25 10.30 -14.97
C THR A 92 4.04 11.62 -14.23
N ARG A 93 3.09 11.64 -13.29
CA ARG A 93 2.77 12.83 -12.49
C ARG A 93 3.55 12.91 -11.19
N GLU A 94 4.25 11.85 -10.82
CA GLU A 94 5.04 11.73 -9.59
C GLU A 94 4.21 11.94 -8.31
N VAL A 95 2.94 11.54 -8.34
CA VAL A 95 1.98 11.67 -7.24
C VAL A 95 1.35 10.33 -6.91
N ILE A 96 0.83 10.19 -5.70
CA ILE A 96 -0.01 9.03 -5.36
C ILE A 96 -1.44 9.38 -5.77
N VAL A 97 -2.11 8.42 -6.41
CA VAL A 97 -3.51 8.52 -6.80
C VAL A 97 -4.30 7.34 -6.26
N SER A 98 -5.59 7.57 -6.06
CA SER A 98 -6.59 6.55 -5.80
C SER A 98 -7.51 6.48 -7.01
N VAL A 99 -7.68 5.28 -7.56
CA VAL A 99 -8.52 5.00 -8.72
C VAL A 99 -9.67 4.12 -8.26
N ASN A 100 -10.90 4.60 -8.37
CA ASN A 100 -12.08 3.79 -8.11
C ASN A 100 -12.22 2.73 -9.22
N LEU A 101 -12.44 1.47 -8.85
CA LEU A 101 -12.47 0.36 -9.80
C LEU A 101 -13.83 0.15 -10.47
N TYR A 102 -14.88 0.85 -10.04
CA TYR A 102 -16.20 0.82 -10.67
C TYR A 102 -16.34 1.84 -11.81
N ASP A 103 -15.97 3.09 -11.56
CA ASP A 103 -16.19 4.21 -12.49
C ASP A 103 -14.88 4.79 -13.07
N HIS A 104 -13.73 4.27 -12.62
CA HIS A 104 -12.40 4.74 -13.00
C HIS A 104 -12.12 6.20 -12.64
N GLU A 105 -12.90 6.78 -11.72
CA GLU A 105 -12.62 8.11 -11.18
C GLU A 105 -11.30 8.09 -10.44
N GLU A 106 -10.46 9.08 -10.73
CA GLU A 106 -9.15 9.20 -10.13
C GLU A 106 -9.03 10.47 -9.30
N LYS A 107 -8.46 10.32 -8.10
CA LYS A 107 -8.23 11.41 -7.17
C LYS A 107 -6.80 11.38 -6.65
N GLY A 108 -6.22 12.56 -6.43
CA GLY A 108 -4.97 12.69 -5.71
C GLY A 108 -5.09 12.11 -4.30
N TYR A 109 -4.06 11.38 -3.86
CA TYR A 109 -4.06 10.70 -2.58
C TYR A 109 -2.82 11.11 -1.77
N ARG A 110 -3.04 11.56 -0.54
CA ARG A 110 -1.93 12.08 0.29
C ARG A 110 -1.20 10.93 0.96
N ILE A 111 0.12 11.04 1.06
CA ILE A 111 0.95 10.05 1.75
C ILE A 111 0.58 9.88 3.22
N ALA A 112 0.23 10.97 3.90
CA ALA A 112 -0.29 10.94 5.27
C ALA A 112 -1.53 10.05 5.37
N LYS A 113 -2.52 10.27 4.48
CA LYS A 113 -3.75 9.46 4.43
C LYS A 113 -3.47 7.98 4.11
N LEU A 114 -2.45 7.69 3.29
CA LEU A 114 -2.03 6.32 3.00
C LEU A 114 -1.56 5.60 4.27
N VAL A 115 -0.71 6.26 5.04
CA VAL A 115 -0.17 5.73 6.29
C VAL A 115 -1.24 5.65 7.38
N GLU A 116 -2.04 6.70 7.54
CA GLU A 116 -3.16 6.77 8.49
C GLU A 116 -4.18 5.65 8.27
N ASN A 117 -4.44 5.30 7.00
CA ASN A 117 -5.34 4.21 6.63
C ASN A 117 -4.69 2.81 6.70
N GLY A 118 -3.45 2.70 7.20
CA GLY A 118 -2.79 1.42 7.44
C GLY A 118 -2.14 0.77 6.21
N PHE A 119 -2.04 1.47 5.07
CA PHE A 119 -1.48 0.91 3.82
C PHE A 119 0.05 0.97 3.75
N TYR A 120 0.75 1.34 4.82
CA TYR A 120 2.22 1.47 4.81
C TYR A 120 2.92 0.18 4.36
N ASN A 121 2.52 -0.98 4.90
CA ASN A 121 3.16 -2.25 4.57
C ASN A 121 2.90 -2.69 3.13
N ASP A 122 1.67 -2.49 2.63
CA ASP A 122 1.33 -2.76 1.24
C ASP A 122 2.16 -1.86 0.31
N ALA A 123 2.28 -0.57 0.64
CA ALA A 123 3.09 0.35 -0.14
C ALA A 123 4.56 -0.05 -0.24
N ILE A 124 5.19 -0.38 0.89
CA ILE A 124 6.58 -0.85 0.90
C ILE A 124 6.72 -2.16 0.12
N THR A 125 5.76 -3.07 0.27
CA THR A 125 5.74 -4.37 -0.41
C THR A 125 5.65 -4.20 -1.92
N GLY A 126 4.67 -3.44 -2.39
CA GLY A 126 4.45 -3.16 -3.81
C GLY A 126 5.65 -2.46 -4.46
N ILE A 127 6.25 -1.48 -3.76
CA ILE A 127 7.43 -0.79 -4.29
C ILE A 127 8.63 -1.74 -4.38
N LYS A 128 8.89 -2.55 -3.35
CA LYS A 128 10.04 -3.46 -3.36
C LYS A 128 9.87 -4.60 -4.36
N TYR A 129 8.64 -5.05 -4.57
CA TYR A 129 8.31 -6.12 -5.51
C TYR A 129 8.70 -5.80 -6.96
N ILE A 130 8.77 -4.52 -7.32
CA ILE A 130 9.32 -4.06 -8.62
C ILE A 130 10.69 -4.68 -8.91
N GLY A 131 11.54 -4.84 -7.90
CA GLY A 131 12.88 -5.40 -8.08
C GLY A 131 12.91 -6.85 -8.60
N VAL A 132 11.83 -7.61 -8.41
CA VAL A 132 11.73 -9.02 -8.84
C VAL A 132 10.63 -9.24 -9.89
N MET A 133 9.88 -8.20 -10.24
CA MET A 133 8.74 -8.29 -11.15
C MET A 133 9.16 -8.75 -12.55
N ILE A 134 10.29 -8.24 -13.04
CA ILE A 134 10.83 -8.60 -14.36
C ILE A 134 11.23 -10.08 -14.40
N ASP A 135 11.81 -10.62 -13.34
CA ASP A 135 12.16 -12.04 -13.27
C ASP A 135 10.91 -12.93 -13.35
N ASN A 136 9.81 -12.51 -12.71
CA ASN A 136 8.53 -13.22 -12.78
C ASN A 136 7.94 -13.17 -14.20
N TYR A 137 7.99 -12.03 -14.88
CA TYR A 137 7.56 -11.92 -16.27
C TYR A 137 8.41 -12.81 -17.21
N LEU A 138 9.73 -12.82 -17.01
CA LEU A 138 10.61 -13.69 -17.79
C LEU A 138 10.35 -15.17 -17.55
N SER A 139 10.02 -15.56 -16.32
CA SER A 139 9.64 -16.95 -16.01
C SER A 139 8.35 -17.34 -16.72
N SER A 140 7.29 -16.53 -16.57
CA SER A 140 5.99 -16.80 -17.21
C SER A 140 6.11 -16.89 -18.73
N LEU A 141 6.87 -15.97 -19.34
CA LEU A 141 7.08 -15.97 -20.79
C LEU A 141 7.78 -17.24 -21.28
N LYS A 142 8.75 -17.77 -20.52
CA LYS A 142 9.43 -19.04 -20.87
C LYS A 142 8.48 -20.23 -20.79
N ASP A 143 7.60 -20.25 -19.81
CA ASP A 143 6.59 -21.30 -19.66
C ASP A 143 5.59 -21.26 -20.82
N ASP A 144 5.10 -20.07 -21.17
CA ASP A 144 4.18 -19.88 -22.30
C ASP A 144 4.82 -20.28 -23.64
N ILE A 145 6.09 -19.91 -23.86
CA ILE A 145 6.85 -20.35 -25.05
C ILE A 145 6.98 -21.87 -25.09
N SER A 146 7.27 -22.50 -23.95
CA SER A 146 7.44 -23.95 -23.87
C SER A 146 6.13 -24.67 -24.17
N LYS A 147 5.02 -24.17 -23.62
CA LYS A 147 3.67 -24.67 -23.90
C LYS A 147 3.32 -24.53 -25.39
N ALA A 148 3.50 -23.36 -25.97
CA ALA A 148 3.20 -23.11 -27.38
C ALA A 148 4.02 -24.02 -28.32
N LYS A 149 5.30 -24.27 -28.01
CA LYS A 149 6.12 -25.24 -28.75
C LYS A 149 5.56 -26.65 -28.66
N SER A 150 5.17 -27.10 -27.47
CA SER A 150 4.59 -28.43 -27.29
C SER A 150 3.26 -28.60 -28.04
N GLU A 151 2.46 -27.54 -28.15
CA GLU A 151 1.20 -27.56 -28.90
C GLU A 151 1.44 -27.69 -30.41
N LEU A 152 2.50 -27.08 -30.95
CA LEU A 152 2.89 -27.20 -32.36
C LEU A 152 3.51 -28.57 -32.71
N GLU A 153 4.25 -29.18 -31.78
CA GLU A 153 4.86 -30.50 -32.01
C GLU A 153 3.83 -31.65 -31.95
N ASN A 154 2.71 -31.43 -31.26
CA ASN A 154 1.62 -32.41 -31.11
C ASN A 154 0.42 -32.17 -32.04
N SER A 155 0.52 -31.22 -32.99
CA SER A 155 -0.48 -30.92 -34.04
C SER A 155 -0.11 -31.54 -35.38
#